data_AF-A0A935DJA6-F1
#
_entry.id   AF-A0A935DJA6-F1
#
_cell.length_a   1.000
_cell.length_b   1.000
_cell.length_c   1.000
_cell.angle_alpha   90.00
_cell.angle_beta   90.00
_cell.angle_gamma   90.00
#
_symmetry.space_group_name_H-M   'P 1'
#
loop_
_entity.id
_entity.type
_entity.pdbx_description
1 polymer ?
#
loop_
_entity_poly.entity_id
_entity_poly.type
_entity_poly.pdbx_seq_one_letter_code
_entity_poly.pdbx_strand_id
1 'polypeptide(L)'
;MPLLHPGEALRARLRRVASVVSFAVPFGVYLIFREGLSRYHTPTVTLALTDVGSLRLTLLSFHDWLGLLAWPHPLCATRTDTITHAVSVAALVAAGYAAAIVVAWRRGAEGIAAGLLFFAVALVPSTAAFTGRGAAQVMAERYLYLPSVGLTLALAFALRALVARVGGRPTAAIVGALAVALGAATHARNEAWHSHMQLFRADAEAHPPTAT
;
A
#
# COMPACT_ATOMS: atom_id res chain seq x y z
N MET A 1 16.02 -9.63 21.80
CA MET A 1 17.15 -9.04 21.06
C MET A 1 18.45 -9.35 21.80
N PRO A 2 19.20 -10.39 21.40
CA PRO A 2 20.63 -10.48 21.73
C PRO A 2 21.41 -10.87 20.45
N LEU A 3 22.01 -9.89 19.77
CA LEU A 3 22.78 -10.11 18.53
C LEU A 3 24.26 -9.78 18.71
N LEU A 4 24.87 -10.25 19.80
CA LEU A 4 26.32 -10.15 20.01
C LEU A 4 26.82 -11.44 20.67
N HIS A 5 27.11 -12.47 19.86
CA HIS A 5 27.97 -13.57 20.29
C HIS A 5 29.44 -13.13 20.12
N PRO A 6 30.23 -13.03 21.21
CA PRO A 6 31.57 -12.45 21.20
C PRO A 6 32.64 -13.40 20.63
N GLY A 7 32.35 -14.10 19.52
CA GLY A 7 33.25 -15.10 18.92
C GLY A 7 33.11 -15.31 17.41
N GLU A 8 32.34 -14.48 16.69
CA GLU A 8 32.19 -14.66 15.25
C GLU A 8 33.46 -14.25 14.50
N ALA A 9 34.02 -15.18 13.72
CA ALA A 9 35.19 -14.94 12.87
C ALA A 9 34.94 -13.74 11.94
N LEU A 10 35.89 -12.81 11.87
CA LEU A 10 35.85 -11.57 11.08
C LEU A 10 35.34 -11.79 9.64
N ARG A 11 35.64 -12.96 9.03
CA ARG A 11 35.15 -13.37 7.70
C ARG A 11 33.63 -13.51 7.62
N ALA A 12 32.97 -14.05 8.65
CA ALA A 12 31.51 -14.20 8.68
C ALA A 12 30.81 -12.84 8.81
N ARG A 13 31.42 -11.91 9.55
CA ARG A 13 30.98 -10.51 9.66
C ARG A 13 31.15 -9.77 8.34
N LEU A 14 32.31 -9.91 7.70
CA LEU A 14 32.59 -9.32 6.39
C LEU A 14 31.66 -9.87 5.29
N ARG A 15 31.32 -11.16 5.30
CA ARG A 15 30.41 -11.74 4.30
C ARG A 15 28.97 -11.24 4.46
N ARG A 16 28.49 -11.06 5.70
CA ARG A 16 27.18 -10.43 5.97
C ARG A 16 27.16 -8.97 5.57
N VAL A 17 28.19 -8.20 5.92
CA VAL A 17 28.32 -6.80 5.51
C VAL A 17 28.42 -6.71 3.99
N ALA A 18 29.17 -7.59 3.33
CA ALA A 18 29.26 -7.63 1.88
C ALA A 18 27.89 -7.87 1.22
N SER A 19 27.06 -8.79 1.73
CA SER A 19 25.70 -9.00 1.23
C SER A 19 24.79 -7.77 1.44
N VAL A 20 24.98 -7.00 2.51
CA VAL A 20 24.23 -5.74 2.75
C VAL A 20 24.76 -4.61 1.85
N VAL A 21 26.08 -4.54 1.66
CA VAL A 21 26.75 -3.56 0.77
C VAL A 21 26.41 -3.82 -0.70
N SER A 22 26.14 -5.07 -1.10
CA SER A 22 25.62 -5.39 -2.43
C SER A 22 24.28 -4.70 -2.74
N PHE A 23 23.48 -4.36 -1.72
CA PHE A 23 22.27 -3.54 -1.88
C PHE A 23 22.55 -2.02 -1.87
N ALA A 24 23.71 -1.59 -1.37
CA ALA A 24 24.09 -0.18 -1.35
C ALA A 24 24.37 0.37 -2.75
N VAL A 25 24.87 -0.47 -3.67
CA VAL A 25 25.12 -0.09 -5.07
C VAL A 25 23.83 0.27 -5.82
N PRO A 26 22.81 -0.62 -5.93
CA PRO A 26 21.55 -0.27 -6.58
C PRO A 26 20.80 0.85 -5.86
N PHE A 27 20.91 0.94 -4.52
CA PHE A 27 20.34 2.05 -3.76
C PHE A 27 21.02 3.39 -4.09
N GLY A 28 22.35 3.43 -4.20
CA GLY A 28 23.10 4.61 -4.60
C GLY A 28 22.78 5.05 -6.03
N VAL A 29 22.69 4.09 -6.97
CA VAL A 29 22.24 4.37 -8.35
C VAL A 29 20.83 4.96 -8.36
N TYR A 30 19.90 4.37 -7.61
CA TYR A 30 18.54 4.91 -7.45
C TYR A 30 18.55 6.34 -6.92
N LEU A 31 19.37 6.66 -5.91
CA LEU A 31 19.47 8.02 -5.37
C LEU A 31 20.00 9.02 -6.39
N ILE A 32 21.00 8.65 -7.20
CA ILE A 32 21.53 9.51 -8.28
C ILE A 32 20.44 9.81 -9.32
N PHE A 33 19.71 8.78 -9.77
CA PHE A 33 18.58 8.96 -10.70
C PHE A 33 17.48 9.83 -10.09
N ARG A 34 17.18 9.62 -8.80
CA ARG A 34 16.16 10.39 -8.06
C ARG A 34 16.53 11.87 -7.94
N GLU A 35 17.77 12.20 -7.63
CA GLU A 35 18.25 13.58 -7.58
C GLU A 35 18.22 14.25 -8.97
N GLY A 36 18.53 13.50 -10.04
CA GLY A 36 18.39 13.98 -11.42
C GLY A 36 16.92 14.29 -11.80
N LEU A 37 16.00 13.41 -11.39
CA LEU A 37 14.55 13.56 -11.63
C LEU A 37 13.91 14.66 -10.77
N SER A 38 14.42 14.91 -9.56
CA SER A 38 13.91 15.96 -8.66
C SER A 38 13.99 17.37 -9.27
N ARG A 39 14.85 17.58 -10.28
CA ARG A 39 14.95 18.85 -10.99
C ARG A 39 13.78 19.12 -11.95
N TYR A 40 13.03 18.07 -12.33
CA TYR A 40 11.90 18.15 -13.26
C TYR A 40 10.54 18.04 -12.58
N HIS A 41 10.52 17.57 -11.33
CA HIS A 41 9.34 17.51 -10.49
C HIS A 41 9.80 17.71 -9.05
N THR A 42 9.62 18.91 -8.51
CA THR A 42 9.59 19.11 -7.06
C THR A 42 8.17 18.83 -6.61
N PRO A 43 7.84 17.63 -6.08
CA PRO A 43 6.63 17.51 -5.30
C PRO A 43 6.75 18.49 -4.14
N THR A 44 5.93 19.53 -4.13
CA THR A 44 5.93 20.49 -3.02
C THR A 44 5.42 19.76 -1.79
N VAL A 45 6.33 19.26 -0.95
CA VAL A 45 5.99 18.71 0.36
C VAL A 45 5.38 19.85 1.16
N THR A 46 4.05 19.85 1.23
CA THR A 46 3.27 20.86 1.92
C THR A 46 2.58 20.15 3.04
N LEU A 47 3.12 20.29 4.25
CA LEU A 47 2.51 19.71 5.44
C LEU A 47 1.22 20.49 5.75
N ALA A 48 0.12 20.07 5.11
CA ALA A 48 -1.16 20.75 5.09
C ALA A 48 -2.07 20.24 6.22
N LEU A 49 -1.50 19.98 7.41
CA LEU A 49 -2.23 19.43 8.55
C LEU A 49 -3.28 20.40 9.11
N THR A 50 -3.12 21.70 8.86
CA THR A 50 -4.09 22.74 9.26
C THR A 50 -5.20 22.94 8.22
N ASP A 51 -5.06 22.37 7.03
CA ASP A 51 -6.03 22.53 5.96
C ASP A 51 -7.11 21.45 6.03
N VAL A 52 -8.31 21.85 6.44
CA VAL A 52 -9.48 20.96 6.60
C VAL A 52 -9.79 20.22 5.29
N GLY A 53 -9.59 20.85 4.14
CA GLY A 53 -9.80 20.20 2.85
C GLY A 53 -8.81 19.06 2.60
N SER A 54 -7.52 19.26 2.86
CA SER A 54 -6.47 18.23 2.74
C SER A 54 -6.71 17.06 3.69
N LEU A 55 -7.15 17.33 4.91
CA LEU A 55 -7.54 16.29 5.88
C LEU A 55 -8.76 15.50 5.39
N ARG A 56 -9.81 16.18 4.91
CA ARG A 56 -11.00 15.55 4.34
C ARG A 56 -10.67 14.66 3.15
N LEU A 57 -9.85 15.15 2.22
CA LEU A 57 -9.39 14.38 1.06
C LEU A 57 -8.58 13.16 1.46
N THR A 58 -7.68 13.30 2.44
CA THR A 58 -6.89 12.18 2.97
C THR A 58 -7.79 11.09 3.55
N LEU A 59 -8.79 11.50 4.33
CA LEU A 59 -9.71 10.56 4.96
C LEU A 59 -10.55 9.80 3.93
N LEU A 60 -11.10 10.52 2.96
CA LEU A 60 -11.88 9.91 1.88
C LEU A 60 -11.03 8.98 1.02
N SER A 61 -9.81 9.41 0.70
CA SER A 61 -8.83 8.58 -0.02
C SER A 61 -8.48 7.30 0.74
N PHE A 62 -8.41 7.38 2.07
CA PHE A 62 -8.09 6.22 2.90
C PHE A 62 -9.12 5.09 2.78
N HIS A 63 -10.40 5.43 2.68
CA HIS A 63 -11.46 4.47 2.42
C HIS A 63 -11.22 3.73 1.09
N ASP A 64 -10.99 4.47 0.01
CA ASP A 64 -10.87 3.89 -1.32
C ASP A 64 -9.61 3.04 -1.47
N TRP A 65 -8.52 3.45 -0.82
CA TRP A 65 -7.29 2.68 -0.75
C TRP A 65 -7.47 1.31 -0.09
N LEU A 66 -8.20 1.26 1.04
CA LEU A 66 -8.52 -0.02 1.69
C LEU A 66 -9.49 -0.85 0.86
N GLY A 67 -10.47 -0.22 0.22
CA GLY A 67 -11.40 -0.88 -0.71
C GLY A 67 -10.65 -1.56 -1.86
N LEU A 68 -9.73 -0.84 -2.50
CA LEU A 68 -8.88 -1.36 -3.58
C LEU A 68 -8.00 -2.54 -3.15
N LEU A 69 -7.50 -2.52 -1.90
CA LEU A 69 -6.69 -3.62 -1.38
C LEU A 69 -7.52 -4.85 -1.00
N ALA A 70 -8.75 -4.64 -0.54
CA ALA A 70 -9.69 -5.72 -0.26
C ALA A 70 -10.21 -6.35 -1.56
N TRP A 71 -10.49 -5.52 -2.57
CA TRP A 71 -10.97 -5.94 -3.88
C TRP A 71 -10.41 -5.02 -4.98
N PRO A 72 -9.41 -5.49 -5.76
CA PRO A 72 -8.74 -4.68 -6.75
C PRO A 72 -9.54 -4.61 -8.06
N HIS A 73 -10.78 -4.12 -8.00
CA HIS A 73 -11.62 -3.92 -9.19
C HIS A 73 -12.65 -2.79 -8.97
N PRO A 74 -12.83 -1.87 -9.94
CA PRO A 74 -12.07 -1.74 -11.18
C PRO A 74 -10.70 -1.07 -10.96
N LEU A 75 -9.68 -1.52 -11.69
CA LEU A 75 -8.35 -0.87 -11.70
C LEU A 75 -8.25 0.11 -12.87
N CYS A 76 -7.78 1.33 -12.62
CA CYS A 76 -7.71 2.43 -13.59
C CYS A 76 -6.40 3.20 -13.44
N ALA A 77 -5.83 3.66 -14.56
CA ALA A 77 -4.57 4.40 -14.52
C ALA A 77 -4.72 5.78 -13.86
N THR A 78 -5.89 6.41 -14.04
CA THR A 78 -6.25 7.68 -13.41
C THR A 78 -7.66 7.59 -12.85
N ARG A 79 -7.82 7.92 -11.56
CA ARG A 79 -9.13 8.04 -10.93
C ARG A 79 -9.45 9.52 -10.74
N THR A 80 -10.49 9.99 -11.41
CA THR A 80 -10.97 11.39 -11.35
C THR A 80 -12.09 11.58 -10.33
N ASP A 81 -12.92 10.57 -10.11
CA ASP A 81 -14.23 10.74 -9.44
C ASP A 81 -14.33 10.09 -8.04
N THR A 82 -13.22 9.79 -7.37
CA THR A 82 -13.25 8.81 -6.27
C THR A 82 -13.92 9.29 -4.96
N ILE A 83 -14.41 10.52 -4.90
CA ILE A 83 -14.89 11.10 -3.63
C ILE A 83 -16.43 11.17 -3.61
N THR A 84 -17.09 10.02 -3.66
CA THR A 84 -18.56 9.92 -3.57
C THR A 84 -19.05 9.44 -2.20
N HIS A 85 -18.16 8.95 -1.33
CA HIS A 85 -18.53 8.46 -0.01
C HIS A 85 -18.75 9.58 1.01
N ALA A 86 -19.70 9.36 1.93
CA ALA A 86 -19.89 10.25 3.07
C ALA A 86 -18.65 10.24 3.97
N VAL A 87 -18.22 11.43 4.40
CA VAL A 87 -17.04 11.62 5.28
C VAL A 87 -17.15 10.77 6.56
N SER A 88 -18.38 10.55 7.05
CA SER A 88 -18.66 9.68 8.21
C SER A 88 -18.25 8.23 7.97
N VAL A 89 -18.50 7.67 6.78
CA VAL A 89 -18.10 6.29 6.44
C VAL A 89 -16.58 6.18 6.41
N ALA A 90 -15.91 7.13 5.76
CA ALA A 90 -14.46 7.15 5.72
C ALA A 90 -13.82 7.33 7.12
N ALA A 91 -14.43 8.16 7.96
CA ALA A 91 -14.03 8.33 9.37
C ALA A 91 -14.16 7.02 10.16
N LEU A 92 -15.27 6.30 9.99
CA LEU A 92 -15.50 5.02 10.66
C LEU A 92 -14.49 3.95 10.20
N VAL A 93 -14.17 3.91 8.90
CA VAL A 93 -13.15 2.99 8.37
C VAL A 93 -11.77 3.32 8.92
N ALA A 94 -11.37 4.59 8.95
CA ALA A 94 -10.09 5.00 9.54
C ALA A 94 -10.03 4.70 11.05
N ALA A 95 -11.11 4.95 11.79
CA ALA A 95 -11.21 4.65 13.21
C ALA A 95 -11.15 3.13 13.47
N GLY A 96 -11.84 2.33 12.66
CA GLY A 96 -11.79 0.87 12.70
C GLY A 96 -10.39 0.33 12.42
N TYR A 97 -9.68 0.92 11.45
CA TYR A 97 -8.29 0.58 11.14
C TYR A 97 -7.35 0.88 12.32
N ALA A 98 -7.45 2.07 12.90
CA ALA A 98 -6.68 2.44 14.08
C ALA A 98 -6.99 1.53 15.29
N ALA A 99 -8.27 1.21 15.51
CA ALA A 99 -8.69 0.28 16.54
C ALA A 99 -8.12 -1.12 16.30
N ALA A 100 -8.05 -1.60 15.05
CA ALA A 100 -7.45 -2.89 14.71
C ALA A 100 -5.96 -2.95 15.08
N ILE A 101 -5.20 -1.86 14.85
CA ILE A 101 -3.80 -1.75 15.29
C ILE A 101 -3.71 -1.88 16.81
N VAL A 102 -4.49 -1.08 17.54
CA VAL A 102 -4.47 -1.06 19.01
C VAL A 102 -4.88 -2.42 19.58
N VAL A 103 -5.94 -3.04 19.05
CA VAL A 103 -6.41 -4.35 19.50
C VAL A 103 -5.36 -5.43 19.20
N ALA A 104 -4.76 -5.43 18.01
CA ALA A 104 -3.70 -6.38 17.66
C ALA A 104 -2.51 -6.24 18.63
N TRP A 105 -2.09 -5.01 18.92
CA TRP A 105 -1.02 -4.73 19.89
C TRP A 105 -1.38 -5.24 21.28
N ARG A 106 -2.56 -4.88 21.80
CA ARG A 106 -3.01 -5.26 23.16
C ARG A 106 -3.23 -6.77 23.31
N ARG A 107 -3.49 -7.50 22.21
CA ARG A 107 -3.65 -8.96 22.20
C ARG A 107 -2.34 -9.72 21.95
N GLY A 108 -1.19 -9.03 21.91
CA GLY A 108 0.11 -9.66 21.67
C GLY A 108 0.33 -10.13 20.24
N ALA A 109 -0.49 -9.67 19.27
CA ALA A 109 -0.34 -9.96 17.86
C ALA A 109 0.60 -8.93 17.20
N GLU A 110 1.82 -8.81 17.71
CA GLU A 110 2.79 -7.77 17.33
C GLU A 110 3.09 -7.76 15.82
N GLY A 111 3.17 -8.94 15.19
CA GLY A 111 3.38 -9.05 13.75
C GLY A 111 2.24 -8.46 12.90
N ILE A 112 0.99 -8.61 13.36
CA ILE A 112 -0.18 -7.99 12.70
C ILE A 112 -0.13 -6.48 12.91
N ALA A 113 0.09 -6.02 14.15
CA ALA A 113 0.17 -4.61 14.47
C ALA A 113 1.29 -3.90 13.70
N ALA A 114 2.47 -4.53 13.59
CA ALA A 114 3.60 -4.00 12.84
C ALA A 114 3.29 -3.85 11.35
N GLY A 115 2.64 -4.84 10.73
CA GLY A 115 2.22 -4.77 9.33
C GLY A 115 1.20 -3.65 9.08
N LEU A 116 0.19 -3.54 9.94
CA LEU A 116 -0.82 -2.48 9.85
C LEU A 116 -0.22 -1.08 10.09
N LEU A 117 0.71 -0.96 11.03
CA LEU A 117 1.43 0.30 11.28
C LEU A 117 2.32 0.67 10.10
N PHE A 118 3.04 -0.31 9.52
CA PHE A 118 3.85 -0.09 8.33
C PHE A 118 3.01 0.44 7.17
N PHE A 119 1.84 -0.16 6.92
CA PHE A 119 0.92 0.32 5.89
C PHE A 119 0.55 1.79 6.12
N ALA A 120 0.15 2.15 7.35
CA ALA A 120 -0.21 3.52 7.67
C ALA A 120 0.95 4.50 7.44
N VAL A 121 2.14 4.15 7.93
CA VAL A 121 3.36 5.00 7.82
C VAL A 121 3.79 5.14 6.36
N ALA A 122 3.84 4.04 5.61
CA ALA A 122 4.25 4.03 4.21
C ALA A 122 3.28 4.81 3.30
N LEU A 123 2.03 4.97 3.72
CA LEU A 123 1.00 5.68 2.99
C LEU A 123 1.07 7.20 3.20
N VAL A 124 1.57 7.66 4.36
CA VAL A 124 1.66 9.10 4.73
C VAL A 124 2.18 9.98 3.60
N PRO A 125 3.30 9.66 2.91
CA PRO A 125 3.85 10.53 1.86
C PRO A 125 2.93 10.73 0.66
N SER A 126 1.97 9.81 0.46
CA SER A 126 1.01 9.84 -0.66
C SER A 126 -0.32 10.50 -0.28
N THR A 127 -0.46 10.98 0.95
CA THR A 127 -1.69 11.61 1.43
C THR A 127 -1.79 13.08 1.03
N ALA A 128 -3.00 13.58 0.83
CA ALA A 128 -3.24 15.02 0.63
C ALA A 128 -2.80 15.85 1.85
N ALA A 129 -2.82 15.28 3.06
CA ALA A 129 -2.31 15.94 4.27
C ALA A 129 -0.81 16.22 4.21
N PHE A 130 -0.05 15.41 3.46
CA PHE A 130 1.40 15.55 3.29
C PHE A 130 1.80 16.27 1.99
N THR A 131 0.95 16.21 0.96
CA THR A 131 1.23 16.76 -0.38
C THR A 131 0.44 18.04 -0.70
N GLY A 132 -0.59 18.36 0.08
CA GLY A 132 -1.52 19.45 -0.16
C GLY A 132 -2.53 19.16 -1.28
N ARG A 133 -3.57 20.01 -1.39
CA ARG A 133 -4.63 19.88 -2.42
C ARG A 133 -4.14 20.07 -3.86
N GLY A 134 -2.95 20.65 -4.06
CA GLY A 134 -2.37 20.92 -5.39
C GLY A 134 -1.66 19.71 -6.01
N ALA A 135 -1.59 18.58 -5.32
CA ALA A 135 -1.01 17.37 -5.88
C ALA A 135 -1.83 16.90 -7.10
N ALA A 136 -1.15 16.68 -8.23
CA ALA A 136 -1.76 16.34 -9.51
C ALA A 136 -2.70 15.12 -9.45
N GLN A 137 -2.47 14.20 -8.51
CA GLN A 137 -3.34 13.06 -8.25
C GLN A 137 -3.40 12.81 -6.74
N VAL A 138 -4.55 13.12 -6.14
CA VAL A 138 -4.86 12.88 -4.72
C VAL A 138 -5.04 11.37 -4.44
N MET A 139 -5.53 10.63 -5.43
CA MET A 139 -5.80 9.20 -5.38
C MET A 139 -5.21 8.51 -6.60
N ALA A 140 -4.26 7.59 -6.40
CA ALA A 140 -3.72 6.73 -7.45
C ALA A 140 -3.38 5.35 -6.90
N GLU A 141 -3.60 4.32 -7.71
CA GLU A 141 -3.39 2.92 -7.32
C GLU A 141 -1.91 2.63 -7.02
N ARG A 142 -0.99 3.30 -7.75
CA ARG A 142 0.46 3.17 -7.55
C ARG A 142 0.95 3.62 -6.16
N TYR A 143 0.18 4.44 -5.46
CA TYR A 143 0.51 4.82 -4.08
C TYR A 143 0.39 3.66 -3.10
N LEU A 144 -0.33 2.59 -3.48
CA LEU A 144 -0.53 1.41 -2.64
C LEU A 144 0.58 0.36 -2.78
N TYR A 145 1.49 0.47 -3.75
CA TYR A 145 2.53 -0.55 -3.96
C TYR A 145 3.40 -0.77 -2.73
N LEU A 146 4.00 0.29 -2.20
CA LEU A 146 4.83 0.19 -0.99
C LEU A 146 3.99 -0.10 0.27
N PRO A 147 2.88 0.61 0.54
CA PRO A 147 2.02 0.31 1.68
C PRO A 147 1.52 -1.13 1.71
N SER A 148 1.17 -1.73 0.57
CA SER A 148 0.63 -3.10 0.49
C SER A 148 1.52 -4.14 1.14
N VAL A 149 2.84 -3.92 1.17
CA VAL A 149 3.80 -4.78 1.90
C VAL A 149 3.40 -4.92 3.37
N GLY A 150 2.99 -3.83 4.02
CA GLY A 150 2.51 -3.86 5.40
C GLY A 150 1.29 -4.75 5.60
N LEU A 151 0.32 -4.69 4.68
CA LEU A 151 -0.85 -5.57 4.74
C LEU A 151 -0.51 -7.03 4.44
N THR A 152 0.41 -7.30 3.51
CA THR A 152 0.87 -8.68 3.26
C THR A 152 1.56 -9.29 4.47
N LEU A 153 2.34 -8.50 5.22
CA LEU A 153 2.93 -8.92 6.48
C LEU A 153 1.84 -9.22 7.51
N ALA A 154 0.89 -8.31 7.71
CA ALA A 154 -0.23 -8.50 8.63
C ALA A 154 -1.05 -9.76 8.27
N LEU A 155 -1.32 -9.97 6.99
CA LEU A 155 -2.02 -11.14 6.46
C LEU A 155 -1.24 -12.43 6.72
N ALA A 156 0.09 -12.45 6.55
CA ALA A 156 0.89 -13.63 6.81
C ALA A 156 0.79 -14.09 8.29
N PHE A 157 0.84 -13.15 9.24
CA PHE A 157 0.63 -13.45 10.65
C PHE A 157 -0.81 -13.88 10.95
N ALA A 158 -1.80 -13.25 10.33
CA ALA A 158 -3.21 -13.62 10.46
C ALA A 158 -3.48 -15.04 9.94
N LEU A 159 -2.93 -15.40 8.77
CA LEU A 159 -3.01 -16.74 8.19
C LEU A 159 -2.33 -17.78 9.09
N ARG A 160 -1.17 -17.47 9.67
CA ARG A 160 -0.52 -18.36 10.64
C ARG A 160 -1.42 -18.63 11.85
N ALA A 161 -2.07 -17.59 12.37
CA ALA A 161 -3.02 -17.73 13.47
C ALA A 161 -4.28 -18.51 13.05
N LEU A 162 -4.75 -18.35 11.82
CA LEU A 162 -5.88 -19.08 11.26
C LEU A 162 -5.55 -20.58 11.11
N VAL A 163 -4.38 -20.92 10.55
CA VAL A 163 -3.89 -22.30 10.45
C VAL A 163 -3.86 -22.98 11.82
N ALA A 164 -3.40 -22.27 12.85
CA ALA A 164 -3.38 -22.80 14.22
C ALA A 164 -4.78 -23.06 14.80
N ARG A 165 -5.82 -22.37 14.32
CA ARG A 165 -7.21 -22.51 14.80
C ARG A 165 -8.04 -23.51 14.03
N VAL A 166 -7.96 -23.49 12.69
CA VAL A 166 -8.84 -24.30 11.82
C VAL A 166 -8.08 -25.34 10.99
N GLY A 167 -6.75 -25.34 11.05
CA GLY A 167 -5.90 -26.27 10.31
C GLY A 167 -5.41 -25.75 8.96
N GLY A 168 -4.34 -26.37 8.45
CA GLY A 168 -3.67 -25.95 7.22
C GLY A 168 -4.49 -26.17 5.94
N ARG A 169 -5.18 -27.31 5.84
CA ARG A 169 -6.00 -27.68 4.67
C ARG A 169 -7.12 -26.68 4.35
N PRO A 170 -8.05 -26.36 5.29
CA PRO A 170 -9.11 -25.40 4.99
C PRO A 170 -8.54 -23.99 4.74
N THR A 171 -7.49 -23.59 5.47
CA THR A 171 -6.82 -22.31 5.23
C THR A 171 -6.24 -22.25 3.81
N ALA A 172 -5.55 -23.30 3.37
CA ALA A 172 -5.00 -23.39 2.02
C ALA A 172 -6.08 -23.41 0.94
N ALA A 173 -7.22 -24.06 1.19
CA ALA A 173 -8.36 -24.05 0.26
C ALA A 173 -8.94 -22.64 0.08
N ILE A 174 -9.14 -21.90 1.18
CA ILE A 174 -9.62 -20.50 1.14
C ILE A 174 -8.64 -19.60 0.41
N VAL A 175 -7.35 -19.68 0.77
CA VAL A 175 -6.30 -18.88 0.13
C VAL A 175 -6.17 -19.22 -1.35
N GLY A 176 -6.24 -20.51 -1.70
CA GLY A 176 -6.21 -20.98 -3.09
C GLY A 176 -7.39 -20.48 -3.91
N ALA A 177 -8.60 -20.54 -3.36
CA ALA A 177 -9.80 -20.01 -4.01
C ALA A 177 -9.69 -18.50 -4.26
N LEU A 178 -9.21 -17.73 -3.26
CA LEU A 178 -8.97 -16.30 -3.40
C LEU A 178 -7.90 -16.00 -4.45
N ALA A 179 -6.80 -16.77 -4.47
CA ALA A 179 -5.73 -16.63 -5.45
C ALA A 179 -6.22 -16.90 -6.88
N VAL A 180 -7.07 -17.90 -7.09
CA VAL A 180 -7.70 -18.18 -8.39
C VAL A 180 -8.62 -17.03 -8.81
N ALA A 181 -9.46 -16.52 -7.90
CA ALA A 181 -10.36 -15.40 -8.19
C ALA A 181 -9.59 -14.13 -8.57
N LEU A 182 -8.57 -13.76 -7.79
CA LEU A 182 -7.72 -12.59 -8.08
C LEU A 182 -6.86 -12.80 -9.33
N GLY A 183 -6.39 -14.02 -9.58
CA GLY A 183 -5.66 -14.38 -10.78
C GLY A 183 -6.52 -14.25 -12.04
N ALA A 184 -7.77 -14.70 -12.00
CA ALA A 184 -8.73 -14.54 -13.08
C ALA A 184 -9.05 -13.06 -13.34
N ALA A 185 -9.29 -12.27 -12.28
CA ALA A 185 -9.49 -10.82 -12.41
C ALA A 185 -8.27 -10.11 -13.03
N THR A 186 -7.06 -10.51 -12.62
CA THR A 186 -5.80 -9.97 -13.18
C THR A 186 -5.65 -10.36 -14.65
N HIS A 187 -5.96 -11.60 -15.00
CA HIS A 187 -5.90 -12.08 -16.38
C HIS A 187 -6.86 -11.31 -17.29
N ALA A 188 -8.11 -11.13 -16.86
CA ALA A 188 -9.08 -10.32 -17.60
C ALA A 188 -8.62 -8.86 -17.76
N ARG A 189 -8.02 -8.26 -16.71
CA ARG A 189 -7.52 -6.88 -16.78
C ARG A 189 -6.33 -6.74 -17.74
N ASN A 190 -5.53 -7.78 -17.93
CA ASN A 190 -4.38 -7.76 -18.84
C ASN A 190 -4.78 -7.59 -20.31
N GLU A 191 -5.99 -7.98 -20.70
CA GLU A 191 -6.48 -7.77 -22.08
C GLU A 191 -6.46 -6.29 -22.45
N ALA A 192 -6.91 -5.42 -21.54
CA ALA A 192 -6.92 -3.98 -21.76
C ALA A 192 -5.53 -3.37 -21.97
N TRP A 193 -4.45 -4.07 -21.58
CA TRP A 193 -3.08 -3.60 -21.82
C TRP A 193 -2.54 -3.95 -23.21
N HIS A 194 -3.24 -4.74 -24.01
CA HIS A 194 -2.81 -5.10 -25.37
C HIS A 194 -2.84 -3.92 -26.35
N SER A 195 -3.64 -2.89 -26.09
CA SER A 195 -3.64 -1.68 -26.92
C SER A 195 -4.02 -0.44 -26.10
N HIS A 196 -3.44 0.71 -26.47
CA HIS A 196 -3.79 1.99 -25.88
C HIS A 196 -5.31 2.28 -25.97
N MET A 197 -5.95 1.94 -27.08
CA MET A 197 -7.39 2.15 -27.27
C MET A 197 -8.22 1.36 -26.27
N GLN A 198 -7.90 0.08 -26.04
CA GLN A 198 -8.59 -0.74 -25.04
C GLN A 198 -8.35 -0.22 -23.62
N LEU A 199 -7.14 0.22 -23.32
CA LEU A 199 -6.81 0.78 -22.02
C LEU A 199 -7.63 2.05 -21.73
N PHE A 200 -7.64 3.01 -22.65
CA PHE A 200 -8.40 4.25 -22.48
C PHE A 200 -9.90 4.02 -22.44
N ARG A 201 -10.41 3.08 -23.24
CA ARG A 201 -11.83 2.69 -23.20
C ARG A 201 -12.19 2.07 -21.84
N ALA A 202 -11.40 1.13 -21.35
CA ALA A 202 -11.64 0.50 -20.05
C ALA A 202 -11.61 1.50 -18.89
N ASP A 203 -10.68 2.46 -18.92
CA ASP A 203 -10.60 3.52 -17.92
C ASP A 203 -11.82 4.47 -17.99
N ALA A 204 -12.27 4.85 -19.19
CA ALA A 204 -13.46 5.69 -19.39
C ALA A 204 -14.77 4.96 -19.03
N GLU A 205 -14.86 3.64 -19.23
CA GLU A 205 -16.02 2.84 -18.80
C GLU A 205 -16.06 2.66 -17.28
N ALA A 206 -14.89 2.51 -16.64
CA ALA A 206 -14.79 2.34 -15.20
C ALA A 206 -15.00 3.64 -14.41
N HIS A 207 -14.56 4.78 -14.96
CA HIS A 207 -14.77 6.11 -14.40
C HIS A 207 -15.22 7.05 -15.52
N PRO A 208 -16.53 7.07 -15.84
CA PRO A 208 -17.05 7.96 -16.86
C PRO A 208 -16.81 9.41 -16.45
N PRO A 209 -16.25 10.26 -17.34
CA PRO A 209 -16.01 11.65 -17.02
C PRO A 209 -17.33 12.30 -16.60
N THR A 210 -17.32 12.97 -15.45
CA THR A 210 -18.43 13.80 -15.02
C THR A 210 -18.62 14.91 -16.06
N ALA A 211 -19.76 14.91 -16.74
CA ALA A 211 -20.09 15.93 -17.74
C ALA A 211 -20.12 17.30 -17.05
N THR A 212 -19.15 18.15 -17.36
CA THR A 212 -19.13 19.58 -17.02
C THR A 212 -19.72 20.40 -18.15
#